data_AF-W1XP40-F1
#
_entry.id   AF-W1XP40-F1
#
_cell.length_a   1.000
_cell.length_b   1.000
_cell.length_c   1.000
_cell.angle_alpha   90.00
_cell.angle_beta   90.00
_cell.angle_gamma   90.00
#
_symmetry.space_group_name_H-M   'P 1'
#
loop_
_entity.id
_entity.type
_entity.pdbx_description
1 polymer ?
#
loop_
_entity_poly.entity_id
_entity_poly.type
_entity_poly.pdbx_seq_one_letter_code
_entity_poly.pdbx_strand_id
1 'polypeptide(L)'
;MKFPGKRKSKHYFPVNARDPLLQQFQPENETSAAWVVGIDQTLVDIEAKVDDEFIERYGLSAGHSLVIEDDVAEALYQELKQKNLITHQFAGGTIGNTMHNYSVLADDRSVLLGVM
;
A
#
# COMPACT_ATOMS: atom_id res chain seq x y z
N MET A 1 12.58 -2.48 0.37
CA MET A 1 13.12 -2.69 1.74
C MET A 1 12.67 -4.05 2.26
N LYS A 2 13.50 -4.78 3.01
CA LYS A 2 13.19 -6.11 3.54
C LYS A 2 12.66 -5.96 4.96
N PHE A 3 11.35 -6.09 5.15
CA PHE A 3 10.71 -5.92 6.46
C PHE A 3 10.65 -7.27 7.20
N PRO A 4 11.05 -7.31 8.49
CA PRO A 4 10.98 -8.53 9.28
C PRO A 4 9.51 -8.76 9.64
N GLY A 5 8.93 -9.86 9.15
CA GLY A 5 7.57 -10.28 9.53
C GLY A 5 7.42 -10.52 11.04
N LYS A 6 6.21 -10.89 11.47
CA LYS A 6 5.79 -11.06 12.87
C LYS A 6 6.91 -11.63 13.76
N ARG A 7 7.37 -10.82 14.73
CA ARG A 7 8.23 -11.31 15.82
C ARG A 7 7.41 -12.25 16.68
N LYS A 8 7.61 -13.56 16.50
CA LYS A 8 7.15 -14.58 17.45
C LYS A 8 7.94 -14.40 18.74
N SER A 9 7.45 -13.59 19.66
CA SER A 9 8.05 -13.41 20.97
C SER A 9 8.11 -14.76 21.68
N LYS A 10 9.30 -15.34 21.84
CA LYS A 10 9.53 -16.37 22.87
C LYS A 10 9.91 -15.63 24.15
N HIS A 11 8.94 -15.45 25.04
CA HIS A 11 9.18 -14.91 26.37
C HIS A 11 10.26 -15.75 27.07
N TYR A 12 11.27 -15.08 27.60
CA TYR A 12 12.47 -15.64 28.21
C TYR A 12 12.24 -16.01 29.69
N PHE A 13 11.09 -16.61 30.00
CA PHE A 13 10.76 -17.08 31.36
C PHE A 13 10.49 -18.60 31.33
N PRO A 14 11.13 -19.39 32.22
CA PRO A 14 10.96 -20.85 32.22
C PRO A 14 9.55 -21.22 32.70
N VAL A 15 8.70 -21.66 31.77
CA VAL A 15 7.28 -22.03 31.96
C VAL A 15 7.08 -23.43 32.56
N ASN A 16 7.97 -23.88 33.45
CA ASN A 16 7.87 -25.23 34.03
C ASN A 16 7.14 -25.26 35.39
N ALA A 17 6.79 -24.11 35.96
CA ALA A 17 5.94 -24.04 37.16
C ALA A 17 4.52 -23.63 36.74
N ARG A 18 3.63 -24.61 36.53
CA ARG A 18 2.20 -24.36 36.31
C ARG A 18 1.56 -24.05 37.66
N ASP A 19 1.15 -22.80 37.88
CA ASP A 19 0.34 -22.39 39.03
C ASP A 19 -1.12 -22.88 38.84
N PRO A 20 -1.66 -23.72 39.75
CA PRO A 20 -3.04 -24.20 39.67
C PRO A 20 -4.12 -23.12 39.86
N LEU A 21 -3.74 -21.93 40.37
CA LEU A 21 -4.67 -20.80 40.58
C LEU A 21 -4.75 -19.86 39.38
N LEU A 22 -3.85 -19.98 38.40
CA LEU A 22 -4.00 -19.28 37.14
C LEU A 22 -5.15 -19.94 36.38
N GLN A 23 -6.26 -19.21 36.24
CA GLN A 23 -7.37 -19.55 35.36
C GLN A 23 -6.80 -20.14 34.07
N GLN A 24 -7.30 -21.32 33.69
CA GLN A 24 -7.05 -21.85 32.36
C GLN A 24 -7.36 -20.70 31.39
N PHE A 25 -6.33 -20.19 30.72
CA PHE A 25 -6.53 -19.35 29.55
C PHE A 25 -7.42 -20.18 28.64
N GLN A 26 -8.70 -19.82 28.57
CA GLN A 26 -9.55 -20.34 27.52
C GLN A 26 -8.76 -20.06 26.23
N PRO A 27 -8.58 -21.05 25.34
CA PRO A 27 -8.03 -20.75 24.03
C PRO A 27 -8.88 -19.60 23.51
N GLU A 28 -8.26 -18.44 23.26
CA GLU A 28 -8.94 -17.30 22.66
C GLU A 28 -9.79 -17.88 21.54
N ASN A 29 -11.11 -17.74 21.65
CA ASN A 29 -11.99 -18.09 20.56
C ASN A 29 -11.42 -17.36 19.34
N GLU A 30 -10.92 -18.08 18.34
CA GLU A 30 -10.36 -17.54 17.09
C GLU A 30 -11.41 -16.78 16.24
N THR A 31 -12.52 -16.36 16.84
CA THR A 31 -13.71 -15.86 16.20
C THR A 31 -14.06 -14.48 16.72
N SER A 32 -13.26 -13.51 16.31
CA SER A 32 -13.77 -12.60 15.29
C SER A 32 -12.63 -12.32 14.30
N ALA A 33 -12.58 -13.06 13.20
CA ALA A 33 -11.74 -12.66 12.07
C ALA A 33 -12.26 -11.30 11.58
N ALA A 34 -11.61 -10.22 12.02
CA ALA A 34 -11.89 -8.89 11.53
C ALA A 34 -11.36 -8.83 10.09
N TRP A 35 -12.24 -8.51 9.15
CA TRP A 35 -11.84 -8.33 7.76
C TRP A 35 -11.39 -6.90 7.55
N VAL A 36 -10.15 -6.73 7.09
CA VAL A 36 -9.70 -5.44 6.57
C VAL A 36 -10.05 -5.42 5.09
N VAL A 37 -10.95 -4.51 4.72
CA VAL A 37 -11.42 -4.33 3.34
C VAL A 37 -11.17 -2.89 2.91
N GLY A 38 -10.46 -2.72 1.80
CA GLY A 38 -10.22 -1.43 1.15
C GLY A 38 -11.09 -1.30 -0.10
N ILE A 39 -11.53 -0.09 -0.40
CA ILE A 39 -12.21 0.26 -1.65
C ILE A 39 -11.37 1.34 -2.32
N ASP A 40 -10.96 1.11 -3.57
CA ASP A 40 -10.10 2.05 -4.29
C ASP A 40 -10.37 2.02 -5.79
N GLN A 41 -9.93 3.06 -6.49
CA GLN A 41 -9.66 2.94 -7.92
C GLN A 41 -8.27 2.33 -8.08
N THR A 42 -8.13 1.27 -8.86
CA THR A 42 -6.83 0.66 -9.09
C THR A 42 -6.04 1.51 -10.07
N LEU A 43 -4.95 2.10 -9.59
CA LEU A 43 -4.12 3.02 -10.36
C LEU A 43 -2.75 2.42 -10.66
N VAL A 44 -2.11 2.94 -11.70
CA VAL A 44 -0.71 2.67 -12.02
C VAL A 44 0.05 3.98 -11.85
N ASP A 45 1.02 4.00 -10.94
CA ASP A 45 1.91 5.14 -10.76
C ASP A 45 2.96 5.11 -11.87
N ILE A 46 3.04 6.20 -12.63
CA ILE A 46 4.01 6.38 -13.71
C ILE A 46 5.05 7.40 -13.25
N GLU A 47 6.30 6.99 -13.19
CA GLU A 47 7.42 7.88 -12.91
C GLU A 47 8.09 8.27 -14.23
N ALA A 48 8.32 9.57 -14.43
CA ALA A 48 9.01 10.10 -15.60
C ALA A 48 9.94 11.24 -15.21
N LYS A 49 11.01 11.43 -15.98
CA LYS A 49 11.90 12.60 -15.86
C LYS A 49 11.52 13.61 -16.92
N VAL A 50 11.15 14.81 -16.48
CA VAL A 50 10.69 15.92 -17.33
C VAL A 50 11.45 17.19 -17.00
N ASP A 51 11.42 18.17 -17.90
CA ASP A 51 11.95 19.51 -17.69
C ASP A 51 10.86 20.47 -17.16
N ASP A 52 11.27 21.68 -16.78
CA ASP A 52 10.35 22.71 -16.27
C ASP A 52 9.34 23.16 -17.34
N GLU A 53 9.73 23.13 -18.62
CA GLU A 53 8.84 23.47 -19.74
C GLU A 53 7.67 22.49 -19.86
N PHE A 54 7.89 21.20 -19.61
CA PHE A 54 6.83 20.19 -19.56
C PHE A 54 5.84 20.48 -18.43
N ILE A 55 6.35 20.83 -17.25
CA ILE A 55 5.53 21.16 -16.07
C ILE A 55 4.63 22.36 -16.36
N GLU A 56 5.21 23.44 -16.92
CA GLU A 56 4.46 24.66 -17.26
C GLU A 56 3.40 24.41 -18.36
N ARG A 57 3.76 23.65 -19.41
CA ARG A 57 2.86 23.35 -20.54
C ARG A 57 1.57 22.65 -20.12
N TYR A 58 1.67 21.72 -19.18
CA TYR A 58 0.52 20.97 -18.67
C TYR A 58 -0.10 21.59 -17.42
N GLY A 59 0.35 22.79 -17.01
CA GLY A 59 -0.19 23.51 -15.85
C GLY A 59 0.01 22.76 -14.54
N LEU A 60 1.06 21.95 -14.44
CA LEU A 60 1.35 21.14 -13.26
C LEU A 60 2.01 21.99 -12.17
N SER A 61 1.69 21.70 -10.92
CA SER A 61 2.25 22.40 -9.77
C SER A 61 2.96 21.44 -8.82
N ALA A 62 4.22 21.74 -8.50
CA ALA A 62 5.05 20.87 -7.70
C ALA A 62 4.60 20.77 -6.24
N GLY A 63 4.98 19.66 -5.59
CA GLY A 63 4.84 19.47 -4.14
C GLY A 63 3.47 18.99 -3.65
N HIS A 64 2.54 18.66 -4.55
CA HIS A 64 1.24 18.09 -4.18
C HIS A 64 0.64 17.25 -5.31
N SER A 65 -0.41 16.49 -4.98
CA SER A 65 -1.23 15.79 -5.96
C SER A 65 -2.22 16.75 -6.59
N LEU A 66 -2.28 16.77 -7.92
CA LEU A 66 -3.22 17.56 -8.70
C LEU A 66 -4.08 16.62 -9.53
N VAL A 67 -5.40 16.84 -9.49
CA VAL A 67 -6.33 16.19 -10.43
C VAL A 67 -6.39 17.05 -11.68
N ILE A 68 -6.17 16.44 -12.84
CA ILE A 68 -6.24 17.08 -14.15
C ILE A 68 -7.36 16.42 -14.97
N GLU A 69 -7.86 17.15 -15.96
CA GLU A 69 -8.89 16.65 -16.88
C GLU A 69 -8.35 15.50 -17.74
N ASP A 70 -9.25 14.59 -18.14
CA ASP A 70 -8.92 13.35 -18.85
C ASP A 70 -8.14 13.59 -20.16
N ASP A 71 -8.51 14.64 -20.91
CA ASP A 71 -7.86 14.99 -22.18
C ASP A 71 -6.42 15.49 -21.97
N VAL A 72 -6.19 16.26 -20.91
CA VAL A 72 -4.86 16.71 -20.49
C VAL A 72 -4.01 15.54 -20.04
N ALA A 73 -4.58 14.62 -19.24
CA ALA A 73 -3.89 13.43 -18.76
C ALA A 73 -3.43 12.52 -19.91
N GLU A 74 -4.30 12.29 -20.90
CA GLU A 74 -3.98 11.47 -22.07
C GLU A 74 -2.89 12.15 -22.93
N ALA A 75 -3.02 13.45 -23.20
CA ALA A 75 -2.01 14.19 -23.96
C ALA A 75 -0.63 14.15 -23.28
N LEU A 76 -0.60 14.30 -21.96
CA LEU A 76 0.60 14.18 -21.14
C LEU A 76 1.22 12.79 -21.26
N TYR A 77 0.42 11.74 -21.07
CA TYR A 77 0.88 10.35 -21.14
C TYR A 77 1.45 10.00 -22.53
N GLN A 78 0.82 10.48 -23.59
CA GLN A 78 1.30 10.27 -24.96
C GLN A 78 2.64 10.96 -25.20
N GLU A 79 2.84 12.20 -24.75
CA GLU A 79 4.14 12.88 -24.88
C GLU A 79 5.25 12.13 -24.11
N LEU A 80 4.95 11.66 -22.88
CA LEU A 80 5.90 10.86 -22.10
C LEU A 80 6.33 9.58 -22.83
N LYS A 81 5.39 8.88 -23.48
CA LYS A 81 5.70 7.68 -24.27
C LYS A 81 6.49 8.00 -25.52
N GLN A 82 6.05 8.98 -26.30
CA GLN A 82 6.68 9.34 -27.58
C GLN A 82 8.13 9.80 -27.39
N LYS A 83 8.40 10.52 -26.30
CA LYS A 83 9.75 10.98 -25.95
C LYS A 83 10.54 9.99 -25.10
N ASN A 84 9.97 8.81 -24.79
CA ASN A 84 10.58 7.77 -23.97
C ASN A 84 11.10 8.27 -22.60
N LEU A 85 10.27 9.07 -21.92
CA LEU A 85 10.61 9.73 -20.65
C LEU A 85 10.21 8.94 -19.41
N ILE A 86 9.38 7.90 -19.57
CA ILE A 86 8.93 7.03 -18.48
C ILE A 86 10.11 6.18 -17.99
N THR A 87 10.43 6.29 -16.71
CA THR A 87 11.51 5.53 -16.07
C THR A 87 10.99 4.27 -15.40
N HIS A 88 9.81 4.33 -14.76
CA HIS A 88 9.22 3.21 -14.04
C HIS A 88 7.69 3.24 -14.08
N GLN A 89 7.11 2.06 -13.83
CA GLN A 89 5.68 1.87 -13.63
C GLN A 89 5.48 0.97 -12.41
N PHE A 90 4.65 1.42 -11.48
CA PHE A 90 4.37 0.70 -10.24
C PHE A 90 2.86 0.52 -10.06
N ALA A 91 2.47 -0.49 -9.28
CA ALA A 91 1.11 -0.52 -8.74
C ALA A 91 0.95 0.71 -7.82
N GLY A 92 -0.02 1.56 -8.16
CA GLY A 92 -0.30 2.80 -7.45
C GLY A 92 -1.52 2.71 -6.54
N GLY A 93 -2.03 3.87 -6.17
CA GLY A 93 -3.25 4.00 -5.37
C GLY A 93 -2.99 4.02 -3.87
N THR A 94 -3.65 4.95 -3.18
CA THR A 94 -3.43 5.19 -1.75
C THR A 94 -3.87 3.99 -0.92
N ILE A 95 -5.09 3.48 -1.14
CA ILE A 95 -5.65 2.39 -0.33
C ILE A 95 -4.96 1.07 -0.72
N GLY A 96 -4.71 0.83 -2.01
CA GLY A 96 -3.93 -0.33 -2.46
C GLY A 96 -2.58 -0.43 -1.75
N ASN A 97 -1.82 0.67 -1.69
CA ASN A 97 -0.54 0.73 -0.99
C ASN A 97 -0.67 0.54 0.52
N THR A 98 -1.68 1.14 1.16
CA THR A 98 -1.95 0.92 2.60
C THR A 98 -2.26 -0.53 2.91
N MET A 99 -3.09 -1.18 2.09
CA MET A 99 -3.51 -2.57 2.26
C MET A 99 -2.34 -3.53 2.06
N HIS A 100 -1.50 -3.30 1.03
CA HIS A 100 -0.25 -4.02 0.85
C HIS A 100 0.65 -3.90 2.08
N ASN A 101 0.85 -2.69 2.59
CA ASN A 101 1.69 -2.46 3.76
C ASN A 101 1.12 -3.13 5.02
N TYR A 102 -0.19 -3.05 5.24
CA TYR A 102 -0.86 -3.74 6.33
C TYR A 102 -0.61 -5.25 6.24
N SER A 103 -0.91 -5.87 5.09
CA SER A 103 -0.78 -7.32 4.95
C SER A 103 0.67 -7.80 5.11
N VAL A 104 1.65 -7.04 4.61
CA VAL A 104 3.08 -7.37 4.76
C VAL A 104 3.54 -7.21 6.21
N LEU A 105 3.16 -6.13 6.89
CA LEU A 105 3.67 -5.81 8.24
C LEU A 105 2.95 -6.61 9.34
N ALA A 106 1.64 -6.79 9.21
CA ALA A 106 0.84 -7.54 10.16
C ALA A 106 0.94 -9.06 9.97
N ASP A 107 1.46 -9.52 8.81
CA ASP A 107 1.39 -10.93 8.39
C ASP A 107 -0.07 -11.42 8.52
N ASP A 108 -0.97 -10.67 7.89
CA ASP A 108 -2.42 -10.85 7.96
C ASP A 108 -3.09 -10.55 6.61
N ARG A 109 -4.30 -11.08 6.40
CA ARG A 109 -5.04 -10.99 5.14
C ARG A 109 -5.82 -9.69 5.06
N SER A 110 -5.89 -9.14 3.86
CA SER A 110 -6.72 -7.98 3.55
C SER A 110 -7.29 -8.12 2.13
N VAL A 111 -8.43 -7.48 1.87
CA VAL A 111 -9.15 -7.56 0.59
C VAL A 111 -9.30 -6.17 0.00
N LEU A 112 -8.83 -5.97 -1.23
CA LEU A 112 -9.07 -4.74 -1.98
C LEU A 112 -10.19 -4.97 -3.00
N LEU A 113 -11.26 -4.18 -2.91
CA LEU A 113 -12.31 -4.11 -3.91
C LEU A 113 -12.01 -2.92 -4.81
N GLY A 114 -11.67 -3.19 -6.07
CA GLY A 114 -11.20 -2.17 -7.00
C GLY A 114 -11.99 -2.12 -8.29
N VAL A 115 -12.08 -0.92 -8.86
CA VAL A 115 -12.45 -0.69 -10.26
C VAL A 115 -11.27 -0.07 -11.00
N MET A 116 -11.13 -0.38 -12.29
CA MET A 116 -10.11 0.19 -13.17
C MET A 116 -10.68 1.41 -13.88
#